data_AF-A0A109K217-F1
#
_entry.id   AF-A0A109K217-F1
#
_cell.length_a   1.000
_cell.length_b   1.000
_cell.length_c   1.000
_cell.angle_alpha   90.00
_cell.angle_beta   90.00
_cell.angle_gamma   90.00
#
_symmetry.space_group_name_H-M   'P 1'
#
loop_
_entity.id
_entity.type
_entity.pdbx_description
1 polymer ?
#
loop_
_entity_poly.entity_id
_entity_poly.type
_entity_poly.pdbx_seq_one_letter_code
_entity_poly.pdbx_strand_id
1 'polypeptide(L)'
;MLSPDRDSKPGGGRFAIPTQGEVEGKLLVSEIVAVACLQELMKLKNTAAIARVHRRVLHELKERCQVLKLCVTDERAVVEYAEQVLKCAVAEAGGCR
;
A
#
# COMPACT_ATOMS: atom_id res chain seq x y z
N MET A 1 23.88 -6.19 19.13
CA MET A 1 22.86 -7.26 19.18
C MET A 1 21.62 -6.68 19.82
N LEU A 2 20.48 -6.66 19.12
CA LEU A 2 19.20 -6.26 19.70
C LEU A 2 18.67 -7.47 20.48
N SER A 3 18.45 -7.30 21.79
CA SER A 3 18.00 -8.38 22.68
C SER A 3 16.53 -8.74 22.39
N PRO A 4 16.21 -10.01 22.12
CA PRO A 4 14.85 -10.46 21.77
C PRO A 4 13.84 -10.38 22.94
N ASP A 5 14.30 -10.14 24.17
CA ASP A 5 13.43 -10.05 25.36
C ASP A 5 12.57 -8.78 25.43
N ARG A 6 12.77 -7.78 24.56
CA ARG A 6 11.93 -6.56 24.53
C ARG A 6 10.63 -6.71 23.73
N ASP A 7 10.51 -7.71 22.86
CA ASP A 7 9.42 -7.78 21.87
C ASP A 7 8.28 -8.75 22.23
N SER A 8 8.33 -9.38 23.39
CA SER A 8 7.31 -10.36 23.78
C SER A 8 6.96 -10.27 25.26
N LYS A 9 6.27 -9.19 25.65
CA LYS A 9 5.44 -9.23 26.86
C LYS A 9 4.00 -9.55 26.47
N PRO A 10 3.52 -10.80 26.65
CA PRO A 10 2.11 -11.09 26.51
C PRO A 10 1.37 -10.38 27.65
N GLY A 11 0.50 -9.42 27.32
CA GLY A 11 -0.40 -8.80 28.29
C GLY A 11 -0.06 -7.39 28.78
N GLY A 12 0.93 -6.69 28.19
CA GLY A 12 1.23 -5.29 28.51
C GLY A 12 0.67 -4.33 27.48
N GLY A 13 -0.38 -3.57 27.82
CA GLY A 13 -0.97 -2.56 26.95
C GLY A 13 0.06 -1.52 26.47
N ARG A 14 0.01 -1.23 25.16
CA ARG A 14 0.75 -0.21 24.38
C ARG A 14 2.24 -0.55 24.17
N PHE A 15 2.60 -0.73 22.89
CA PHE A 15 3.97 -0.81 22.33
C PHE A 15 4.65 -2.20 22.26
N ALA A 16 3.95 -3.23 21.78
CA ALA A 16 4.65 -4.33 21.12
C ALA A 16 5.10 -3.87 19.72
N ILE A 17 6.37 -4.06 19.37
CA ILE A 17 6.83 -3.92 17.99
C ILE A 17 6.07 -4.98 17.18
N PRO A 18 5.35 -4.61 16.11
CA PRO A 18 4.60 -5.59 15.33
C PRO A 18 5.55 -6.63 14.77
N THR A 19 5.13 -7.89 14.84
CA THR A 19 5.81 -8.99 14.17
C THR A 19 5.81 -8.77 12.65
N GLN A 20 6.77 -9.36 11.96
CA GLN A 20 6.83 -9.29 10.49
C GLN A 20 5.51 -9.76 9.84
N GLY A 21 4.94 -10.87 10.34
CA GLY A 21 3.66 -11.40 9.84
C GLY A 21 2.49 -10.44 10.06
N GLU A 22 2.46 -9.66 11.14
CA GLU A 22 1.44 -8.63 11.35
C GLU A 22 1.59 -7.46 10.37
N VAL A 23 2.82 -7.08 10.02
CA VAL A 23 3.09 -6.03 9.02
C VAL A 23 2.69 -6.51 7.62
N GLU A 24 3.13 -7.70 7.24
CA GLU A 24 2.80 -8.33 5.95
C GLU A 24 1.29 -8.54 5.81
N GLY A 25 0.63 -9.04 6.86
CA GLY A 25 -0.82 -9.23 6.86
C GLY A 25 -1.59 -7.92 6.66
N LYS A 26 -1.15 -6.83 7.31
CA LYS A 26 -1.76 -5.50 7.12
C LYS A 26 -1.54 -4.95 5.71
N LEU A 27 -0.36 -5.16 5.15
CA LEU A 27 -0.04 -4.77 3.77
C LEU A 27 -0.92 -5.54 2.77
N LEU A 28 -1.02 -6.86 2.93
CA LEU A 28 -1.84 -7.73 2.09
C LEU A 28 -3.33 -7.35 2.13
N VAL A 29 -3.89 -7.10 3.32
CA VAL A 29 -5.28 -6.63 3.44
C VAL A 29 -5.47 -5.29 2.71
N SER A 30 -4.52 -4.37 2.84
CA SER A 30 -4.59 -3.07 2.17
C SER A 30 -4.53 -3.22 0.64
N GLU A 31 -3.70 -4.14 0.14
CA GLU A 31 -3.60 -4.45 -1.29
C GLU A 31 -4.91 -5.05 -1.82
N ILE A 32 -5.47 -6.05 -1.15
CA ILE A 32 -6.75 -6.68 -1.53
C ILE A 32 -7.87 -5.63 -1.59
N VAL A 33 -7.97 -4.77 -0.57
CA VAL A 33 -8.99 -3.71 -0.53
C VAL A 33 -8.79 -2.71 -1.66
N ALA A 34 -7.55 -2.27 -1.91
CA ALA A 34 -7.23 -1.33 -2.97
C ALA A 34 -7.59 -1.90 -4.35
N VAL A 35 -7.20 -3.14 -4.62
CA VAL A 35 -7.49 -3.85 -5.88
C VAL A 35 -8.99 -4.00 -6.08
N ALA A 36 -9.74 -4.48 -5.08
CA ALA A 36 -11.20 -4.62 -5.18
C ALA A 36 -11.91 -3.28 -5.46
N CYS A 37 -11.52 -2.21 -4.76
CA CYS A 37 -12.07 -0.87 -5.00
C CYS A 37 -11.77 -0.36 -6.42
N LEU A 38 -10.55 -0.59 -6.90
CA LEU A 38 -10.13 -0.18 -8.23
C LEU A 38 -10.85 -0.98 -9.32
N GLN A 39 -11.05 -2.29 -9.11
CA GLN A 39 -11.82 -3.13 -10.02
C GLN A 39 -13.25 -2.61 -10.19
N GLU A 40 -13.94 -2.27 -9.10
CA GLU A 40 -15.28 -1.67 -9.16
C GLU A 40 -15.29 -0.32 -9.89
N LEU A 41 -14.28 0.53 -9.65
CA LEU A 41 -14.13 1.79 -10.37
C LEU A 41 -13.90 1.58 -11.88
N MET A 42 -13.15 0.54 -12.24
CA MET A 42 -12.79 0.24 -13.62
C MET A 42 -13.93 -0.39 -14.43
N LYS A 43 -14.86 -1.10 -13.78
CA LYS A 43 -16.10 -1.58 -14.41
C LYS A 43 -16.93 -0.43 -15.02
N LEU A 44 -16.79 0.79 -14.49
CA LEU A 44 -17.43 2.00 -15.03
C LEU A 44 -16.82 2.48 -16.35
N LYS A 45 -15.74 1.83 -16.84
CA LYS A 45 -15.01 2.12 -18.11
C LYS A 45 -14.61 3.59 -18.28
N ASN A 46 -14.48 4.33 -17.19
CA ASN A 46 -14.14 5.74 -17.21
C ASN A 46 -12.62 5.92 -17.11
N THR A 47 -11.94 5.89 -18.25
CA THR A 47 -10.47 6.05 -18.36
C THR A 47 -9.97 7.34 -17.73
N ALA A 48 -10.75 8.43 -17.81
CA ALA A 48 -10.41 9.69 -17.16
C ALA A 48 -10.47 9.59 -15.63
N ALA A 49 -11.43 8.85 -15.07
CA ALA A 49 -11.50 8.60 -13.63
C ALA A 49 -10.31 7.78 -13.14
N ILE A 50 -9.94 6.72 -13.88
CA ILE A 50 -8.77 5.88 -13.56
C ILE A 50 -7.49 6.74 -13.57
N ALA A 51 -7.29 7.56 -14.60
CA ALA A 51 -6.13 8.44 -14.69
C ALA A 51 -6.09 9.50 -13.57
N ARG A 52 -7.25 10.00 -13.12
CA ARG A 52 -7.33 10.92 -11.96
C ARG A 52 -6.93 10.23 -10.67
N VAL A 53 -7.41 9.01 -10.43
CA VAL A 53 -7.05 8.23 -9.23
C VAL A 53 -5.55 7.95 -9.22
N HIS A 54 -4.99 7.50 -10.35
CA HIS A 54 -3.55 7.27 -10.48
C HIS A 54 -2.74 8.51 -10.09
N ARG A 55 -3.02 9.67 -10.72
CA ARG A 55 -2.31 10.92 -10.40
C ARG A 55 -2.46 11.33 -8.94
N ARG A 56 -3.66 11.18 -8.37
CA ARG A 56 -3.92 11.51 -6.96
C ARG A 56 -3.10 10.63 -6.02
N VAL A 57 -3.07 9.32 -6.25
CA VAL A 57 -2.29 8.37 -5.45
C VAL A 57 -0.81 8.73 -5.47
N LEU A 58 -0.22 8.95 -6.65
CA LEU A 58 1.20 9.30 -6.75
C LEU A 58 1.53 10.64 -6.08
N HIS A 59 0.65 11.63 -6.22
CA HIS A 59 0.84 12.93 -5.58
C HIS A 59 0.81 12.82 -4.06
N GLU A 60 -0.21 12.17 -3.50
CA GLU A 60 -0.36 11.96 -2.05
C GLU A 60 0.80 11.13 -1.48
N LEU A 61 1.26 10.10 -2.20
CA LEU A 61 2.41 9.31 -1.77
C LEU A 61 3.66 10.19 -1.69
N LYS A 62 3.93 10.99 -2.71
CA LYS A 62 5.07 11.91 -2.70
C LYS A 62 5.01 12.87 -1.50
N GLU A 63 3.86 13.47 -1.23
CA GLU A 63 3.70 14.37 -0.08
C GLU A 63 3.91 13.63 1.26
N ARG A 64 3.35 12.43 1.40
CA ARG A 64 3.49 11.65 2.63
C ARG A 64 4.90 11.12 2.83
N CYS A 65 5.60 10.71 1.78
CA CYS A 65 7.00 10.32 1.81
C CYS A 65 7.87 11.46 2.36
N GLN A 66 7.63 12.69 1.92
CA GLN A 66 8.33 13.87 2.41
C GLN A 66 8.04 14.13 3.90
N VAL A 67 6.78 14.02 4.32
CA VAL A 67 6.39 14.15 5.73
C VAL A 67 7.08 13.09 6.60
N LEU A 68 7.20 11.87 6.09
CA LEU A 68 7.90 10.76 6.74
C LEU A 68 9.42 10.86 6.63
N LYS A 69 9.94 11.86 5.89
CA LYS A 69 11.37 12.07 5.64
C LYS A 69 12.07 10.83 5.07
N LEU A 70 11.37 10.12 4.18
CA LEU A 70 11.95 8.99 3.48
C LEU A 70 13.13 9.45 2.61
N CYS A 71 14.15 8.61 2.49
CA CYS A 71 15.24 8.92 1.57
C CYS A 71 14.78 8.72 0.12
N VAL A 72 15.45 9.36 -0.83
CA VAL A 72 15.07 9.31 -2.26
C VAL A 72 14.90 7.88 -2.79
N THR A 73 15.70 6.94 -2.29
CA THR A 73 15.59 5.51 -2.65
C THR A 73 14.27 4.90 -2.18
N ASP A 74 13.87 5.19 -0.94
CA ASP A 74 12.63 4.68 -0.35
C ASP A 74 11.41 5.35 -0.99
N GLU A 75 11.48 6.66 -1.27
CA GLU A 75 10.41 7.35 -2.01
C GLU A 75 10.17 6.69 -3.37
N ARG A 76 11.25 6.39 -4.10
CA ARG A 76 11.16 5.71 -5.40
C ARG A 76 10.55 4.30 -5.26
N ALA A 77 11.00 3.52 -4.28
CA ALA A 77 10.46 2.18 -4.03
C ALA A 77 8.95 2.22 -3.72
N VAL A 78 8.50 3.19 -2.93
CA VAL A 78 7.06 3.39 -2.63
C VAL A 78 6.27 3.74 -3.89
N VAL A 79 6.79 4.63 -4.74
CA VAL A 79 6.15 5.01 -6.01
C VAL A 79 6.06 3.82 -6.97
N GLU A 80 7.15 3.07 -7.13
CA GLU A 80 7.20 1.88 -7.99
C GLU A 80 6.20 0.81 -7.52
N TYR A 81 6.11 0.57 -6.22
CA TYR A 81 5.13 -0.37 -5.66
C TYR A 81 3.69 0.10 -5.89
N ALA A 82 3.41 1.39 -5.73
CA ALA A 82 2.08 1.93 -6.00
C ALA A 82 1.67 1.78 -7.48
N GLU A 83 2.59 2.00 -8.41
CA GLU A 83 2.36 1.76 -9.84
C GLU A 83 2.06 0.28 -10.12
N GLN A 84 2.75 -0.65 -9.47
CA GLN A 84 2.49 -2.08 -9.59
C GLN A 84 1.07 -2.45 -9.13
N VAL A 85 0.66 -1.99 -7.94
CA VAL A 85 -0.70 -2.24 -7.40
C VAL A 85 -1.77 -1.70 -8.36
N LEU A 86 -1.59 -0.46 -8.84
CA LEU A 86 -2.52 0.15 -9.80
C LEU A 86 -2.60 -0.64 -11.10
N LYS A 87 -1.46 -1.13 -11.61
CA LYS A 87 -1.39 -1.94 -12.84
C LYS A 87 -2.05 -3.30 -12.65
N CYS A 88 -1.81 -3.97 -11.52
CA CYS A 88 -2.45 -5.24 -11.19
C CYS A 88 -3.98 -5.08 -11.15
N ALA A 89 -4.48 -4.02 -10.50
CA ALA A 89 -5.90 -3.75 -10.47
C ALA A 89 -6.51 -3.53 -11.87
N VAL A 90 -5.81 -2.80 -12.77
CA VAL A 90 -6.22 -2.65 -14.18
C VAL A 90 -6.29 -4.00 -14.89
N ALA A 91 -5.27 -4.82 -14.71
CA ALA A 91 -5.18 -6.12 -15.38
C ALA A 91 -6.30 -7.06 -14.92
N GLU A 92 -6.56 -7.14 -13.62
CA GLU A 92 -7.62 -7.99 -13.08
C GLU A 92 -9.02 -7.50 -13.45
N ALA A 93 -9.25 -6.18 -13.46
CA ALA A 93 -10.52 -5.61 -13.90
C ALA A 93 -10.79 -5.84 -15.39
N GLY A 94 -9.75 -5.79 -16.23
CA GLY A 94 -9.85 -6.07 -17.67
C GLY A 94 -9.83 -7.56 -18.02
N GLY A 95 -9.43 -8.43 -17.09
CA GLY A 95 -9.33 -9.89 -17.23
C GLY A 95 -10.65 -10.64 -17.02
N CYS A 96 -11.72 -9.96 -16.62
CA CYS A 96 -13.07 -10.53 -16.58
C CYS A 96 -13.66 -10.54 -18.00
N ARG A 97 -13.34 -11.59 -18.77
CA ARG A 97 -14.14 -12.05 -19.93
C ARG A 97 -14.93 -13.28 -19.53
#